data_AF-A0A0G4GGA2-F1
#
_entry.id   AF-A0A0G4GGA2-F1
#
_cell.length_a   1.000
_cell.length_b   1.000
_cell.length_c   1.000
_cell.angle_alpha   90.00
_cell.angle_beta   90.00
_cell.angle_gamma   90.00
#
_symmetry.space_group_name_H-M   'P 1'
#
loop_
_entity.id
_entity.type
_entity.pdbx_description
1 polymer ?
#
loop_
_entity_poly.entity_id
_entity_poly.type
_entity_poly.pdbx_seq_one_letter_code
_entity_poly.pdbx_strand_id
1 'polypeptide(L)'
;MAYDYRGDGHMNLIAVNTNGDVRGWVAAPDTDRLQKELQRAPQKRRSRLGRGGGEVDTYATAAEANEAYRSLLREKQTLLKELTSYEANMKALTTTSHEASPSSAGVIPPDTQLTWTLLPNAAEGAVELTLQLSNHCVIRAVVLLGEGLFEGDCCTLHPMPPANNVTVRIAPARNVSTSLSVRAFVGLSASSTQYHLFELEVAFPKFAMYAAVTPDTETFNQYTAMKEESYVVFDAPEEAAKFVGWFEHAFALSPDDRTRVRQALRACKQPGGCAEVVFTSLRPAKDTNDQPGDCLGISLSAPDAAAAAGGGSGLPRVRVVCGDMEALSDVIAHMAEYFKIDQLDTIAHVPQELDRLGGVLGRVEGLQAARAKMTAEMADNSQLVSVCVVVGCQVSVCHQVKSLVLKAEEARILNRMSVAKQLFTQLQQLNQEMVGEYVKRCGNYDALMAELKDLNTSIQRAANLRVGASRTRVVSACRQALKAQNMPELFKVISTGHPSASGAATQNV
;
A
#
# COMPACT_ATOMS: atom_id res chain seq x y z
N MET A 1 -14.42 14.98 -14.95
CA MET A 1 -14.62 14.53 -16.34
C MET A 1 -15.02 15.74 -17.15
N ALA A 2 -14.43 15.94 -18.33
CA ALA A 2 -14.80 17.05 -19.21
C ALA A 2 -15.97 16.62 -20.08
N TYR A 3 -17.06 17.38 -20.09
CA TYR A 3 -18.28 17.13 -20.86
C TYR A 3 -18.82 18.44 -21.40
N ASP A 4 -19.32 18.44 -22.63
CA ASP A 4 -20.08 19.57 -23.15
C ASP A 4 -21.49 19.56 -22.56
N TYR A 5 -21.64 20.23 -21.41
CA TYR A 5 -22.93 20.38 -20.72
C TYR A 5 -23.84 21.42 -21.38
N ARG A 6 -23.27 22.39 -22.09
CA ARG A 6 -24.00 23.54 -22.63
C ARG A 6 -24.43 23.33 -24.08
N GLY A 7 -23.92 22.28 -24.73
CA GLY A 7 -24.13 22.01 -26.15
C GLY A 7 -23.45 23.05 -27.05
N ASP A 8 -22.44 23.76 -26.52
CA ASP A 8 -21.73 24.83 -27.21
C ASP A 8 -20.50 24.30 -27.98
N GLY A 9 -20.29 22.99 -28.00
CA GLY A 9 -19.14 22.33 -28.59
C GLY A 9 -17.87 22.48 -27.75
N HIS A 10 -17.93 23.13 -26.58
CA HIS A 10 -16.82 23.29 -25.68
C HIS A 10 -16.91 22.32 -24.50
N MET A 11 -15.81 21.61 -24.26
CA MET A 11 -15.72 20.70 -23.14
C MET A 11 -15.65 21.51 -21.83
N ASN A 12 -16.62 21.30 -20.95
CA ASN A 12 -16.70 21.94 -19.64
C ASN A 12 -16.20 20.97 -18.55
N LEU A 13 -15.42 21.46 -17.59
CA LEU A 13 -15.16 20.78 -16.34
C LEU A 13 -16.32 21.06 -15.38
N ILE A 14 -17.07 20.02 -15.01
CA ILE A 14 -18.17 20.15 -14.06
C ILE A 14 -17.72 19.63 -12.69
N ALA A 15 -17.90 20.42 -11.64
CA ALA A 15 -17.75 19.97 -10.26
C ALA A 15 -19.07 20.13 -9.50
N VAL A 16 -19.41 19.12 -8.71
CA VAL A 16 -20.60 19.10 -7.85
C VAL A 16 -20.11 19.08 -6.41
N ASN A 17 -20.55 20.04 -5.61
CA ASN A 17 -20.25 20.08 -4.18
C ASN A 17 -21.11 19.06 -3.42
N THR A 18 -20.72 18.69 -2.20
CA THR A 18 -21.50 17.81 -1.30
C THR A 18 -22.89 18.37 -0.98
N ASN A 19 -23.08 19.68 -1.09
CA ASN A 19 -24.37 20.35 -0.93
C ASN A 19 -25.28 20.25 -2.18
N GLY A 20 -24.77 19.71 -3.29
CA GLY A 20 -25.49 19.64 -4.58
C GLY A 20 -25.26 20.83 -5.52
N ASP A 21 -24.44 21.82 -5.14
CA ASP A 21 -24.10 22.95 -6.01
C ASP A 21 -23.24 22.50 -7.19
N VAL A 22 -23.70 22.77 -8.41
CA VAL A 22 -23.00 22.41 -9.66
C VAL A 22 -22.34 23.63 -10.26
N ARG A 23 -21.03 23.56 -10.55
CA ARG A 23 -20.27 24.61 -11.26
C ARG A 23 -19.56 24.03 -12.48
N GLY A 24 -19.53 24.81 -13.56
CA GLY A 24 -18.87 24.45 -14.82
C GLY A 24 -17.82 25.47 -15.21
N TRP A 25 -16.61 25.01 -15.57
CA TRP A 25 -15.51 25.83 -16.08
C TRP A 25 -15.14 25.40 -17.50
N VAL A 26 -14.83 26.36 -18.36
CA VAL A 26 -14.33 26.11 -19.73
C VAL A 26 -12.80 26.20 -19.72
N ALA A 27 -12.12 25.37 -20.50
CA ALA A 27 -10.67 25.50 -20.68
C ALA A 27 -10.32 26.84 -21.37
N ALA A 28 -9.34 27.56 -20.84
CA ALA A 28 -8.84 28.76 -21.49
C ALA A 28 -8.25 28.43 -22.89
N PRO A 29 -8.41 29.30 -23.89
CA PRO A 29 -7.85 29.08 -25.22
C PRO A 29 -6.32 29.02 -25.19
N ASP A 30 -5.75 28.15 -26.03
CA ASP A 30 -4.32 27.82 -26.16
C ASP A 30 -3.43 29.08 -26.22
N THR A 31 -2.68 29.35 -25.16
CA THR A 31 -1.82 30.53 -24.98
C THR A 31 -0.73 30.66 -26.06
N ASP A 32 -0.33 29.52 -26.64
CA ASP A 32 0.70 29.41 -27.68
C ASP A 32 0.24 29.96 -29.06
N ARG A 33 -1.07 29.91 -29.34
CA ARG A 33 -1.68 30.54 -30.53
C ARG A 33 -1.75 32.05 -30.37
N LEU A 34 -2.13 32.53 -29.19
CA LEU A 34 -2.22 33.96 -28.89
C LEU A 34 -0.82 34.63 -28.92
N GLN A 35 0.23 33.97 -28.43
CA GLN A 35 1.61 34.47 -28.56
C GLN A 35 2.07 34.58 -30.02
N LYS A 36 1.75 33.59 -30.87
CA LYS A 36 2.07 33.63 -32.30
C LYS A 36 1.28 34.69 -33.07
N GLU A 37 0.05 35.00 -32.64
CA GLU A 37 -0.75 36.10 -33.20
C GLU A 37 -0.24 37.48 -32.73
N LEU A 38 0.18 37.61 -31.48
CA LEU A 38 0.75 38.85 -30.95
C LEU A 38 2.09 39.21 -31.63
N GLN A 39 2.91 38.22 -31.96
CA GLN A 39 4.17 38.41 -32.71
C GLN A 39 3.94 38.74 -34.20
N ARG A 40 2.76 38.43 -34.75
CA ARG A 40 2.40 38.70 -36.16
C ARG A 40 1.70 40.04 -36.38
N ALA A 41 1.32 40.76 -35.33
CA ALA A 41 0.67 42.06 -35.46
C ALA A 41 1.68 43.17 -35.83
N PRO A 42 1.54 43.84 -36.99
CA PRO A 42 2.41 44.96 -37.32
C PRO A 42 2.03 46.19 -36.49
N GLN A 43 2.99 46.75 -35.76
CA GLN A 43 2.93 48.09 -35.16
C GLN A 43 2.71 49.14 -36.26
N LYS A 44 1.47 49.47 -36.61
CA LYS A 44 1.12 50.68 -37.39
C LYS A 44 -0.40 50.93 -37.37
N ARG A 45 -0.84 51.87 -36.52
CA ARG A 45 -1.44 53.17 -36.91
C ARG A 45 -2.23 53.82 -35.76
N ARG A 46 -1.81 55.05 -35.42
CA ARG A 46 -2.62 56.05 -34.70
C ARG A 46 -3.79 56.52 -35.60
N SER A 47 -4.88 56.93 -34.95
CA SER A 47 -6.15 57.51 -35.45
C SER A 47 -7.10 56.50 -36.13
N ARG A 48 -8.40 56.44 -35.83
CA ARG A 48 -9.42 57.47 -35.53
C ARG A 48 -10.45 56.96 -34.52
N LEU A 49 -11.15 57.92 -33.90
CA LEU A 49 -12.31 57.72 -33.03
C LEU A 49 -13.33 56.71 -33.60
N GLY A 50 -13.79 55.82 -32.73
CA GLY A 50 -14.95 54.95 -32.92
C GLY A 50 -15.41 54.42 -31.56
N ARG A 51 -16.58 54.85 -31.13
CA ARG A 51 -17.21 54.64 -29.82
C ARG A 51 -17.91 53.27 -29.81
N GLY A 52 -17.61 52.40 -28.84
CA GLY A 52 -18.49 51.28 -28.46
C GLY A 52 -17.83 49.93 -28.16
N GLY A 53 -17.85 49.53 -26.88
CA GLY A 53 -18.08 48.16 -26.41
C GLY A 53 -16.88 47.19 -26.34
N GLY A 54 -16.59 46.69 -25.13
CA GLY A 54 -15.88 45.41 -24.91
C GLY A 54 -14.48 45.51 -24.28
N GLU A 55 -14.35 46.13 -23.11
CA GLU A 55 -13.11 46.18 -22.34
C GLU A 55 -13.07 45.04 -21.31
N VAL A 56 -12.73 43.81 -21.70
CA VAL A 56 -12.48 42.71 -20.72
C VAL A 56 -11.29 41.78 -21.05
N ASP A 57 -10.91 41.54 -22.31
CA ASP A 57 -10.01 40.39 -22.60
C ASP A 57 -8.50 40.70 -22.76
N THR A 58 -8.05 41.95 -22.60
CA THR A 58 -6.62 42.32 -22.69
C THR A 58 -5.84 42.22 -21.37
N TYR A 59 -6.53 42.09 -20.23
CA TYR A 59 -5.89 42.08 -18.91
C TYR A 59 -5.34 40.70 -18.51
N ALA A 60 -5.94 39.61 -19.00
CA ALA A 60 -5.52 38.24 -18.66
C ALA A 60 -4.15 37.89 -19.27
N THR A 61 -3.93 38.20 -20.55
CA THR A 61 -2.65 37.95 -21.26
C THR A 61 -1.52 38.85 -20.76
N ALA A 62 -1.84 40.09 -20.39
CA ALA A 62 -0.90 41.00 -19.76
C ALA A 62 -0.56 40.58 -18.32
N ALA A 63 -1.49 39.98 -17.58
CA ALA A 63 -1.26 39.47 -16.23
C ALA A 63 -0.31 38.26 -16.22
N GLU A 64 -0.52 37.30 -17.13
CA GLU A 64 0.35 36.13 -17.28
C GLU A 64 1.76 36.52 -17.77
N ALA A 65 1.87 37.43 -18.74
CA ALA A 65 3.16 37.96 -19.18
C ALA A 65 3.90 38.72 -18.04
N ASN A 66 3.16 39.46 -17.21
CA ASN A 66 3.72 40.10 -16.02
C ASN A 66 4.15 39.08 -14.95
N GLU A 67 3.44 37.96 -14.82
CA GLU A 67 3.81 36.88 -13.88
C GLU A 67 5.09 36.15 -14.32
N ALA A 68 5.21 35.84 -15.61
CA ALA A 68 6.43 35.28 -16.18
C ALA A 68 7.63 36.24 -16.05
N TYR A 69 7.44 37.53 -16.29
CA TYR A 69 8.50 38.53 -16.06
C TYR A 69 8.91 38.60 -14.58
N ARG A 70 7.94 38.50 -13.66
CA ARG A 70 8.21 38.47 -12.21
C ARG A 70 8.94 37.20 -11.77
N SER A 71 8.64 36.04 -12.33
CA SER A 71 9.36 34.80 -12.02
C SER A 71 10.82 34.87 -12.48
N LEU A 72 11.07 35.34 -13.70
CA LEU A 72 12.42 35.58 -14.23
C LEU A 72 13.20 36.60 -13.40
N LEU A 73 12.55 37.67 -12.94
CA LEU A 73 13.20 38.66 -12.07
C LEU A 73 13.57 38.06 -10.70
N ARG A 74 12.73 37.18 -10.13
CA ARG A 74 13.04 36.44 -8.90
C ARG A 74 14.22 35.50 -9.12
N GLU A 75 14.22 34.73 -10.20
CA GLU A 75 15.32 33.83 -10.55
C GLU A 75 16.64 34.59 -10.71
N LYS A 76 16.64 35.72 -11.45
CA LYS A 76 17.80 36.61 -11.56
C LYS A 76 18.29 37.08 -10.18
N GLN A 77 17.38 37.46 -9.28
CA GLN A 77 17.74 37.89 -7.93
C GLN A 77 18.33 36.75 -7.09
N THR A 78 17.82 35.51 -7.23
CA THR A 78 18.36 34.33 -6.56
C THR A 78 19.77 34.01 -7.06
N LEU A 79 19.98 33.97 -8.37
CA LEU A 79 21.29 33.69 -8.98
C LEU A 79 22.34 34.75 -8.64
N LEU A 80 21.96 36.03 -8.61
CA LEU A 80 22.88 37.10 -8.17
C LEU A 80 23.31 36.90 -6.71
N LYS A 81 22.40 36.47 -5.83
CA LYS A 81 22.74 36.16 -4.43
C LYS A 81 23.67 34.97 -4.33
N GLU A 82 23.42 33.91 -5.08
CA GLU A 82 24.30 32.74 -5.14
C GLU A 82 25.71 33.13 -5.63
N LEU A 83 25.81 33.92 -6.69
CA LEU A 83 27.11 34.41 -7.21
C LEU A 83 27.85 35.23 -6.16
N THR A 84 27.18 36.17 -5.48
CA THR A 84 27.80 36.93 -4.40
C THR A 84 28.24 36.04 -3.23
N SER A 85 27.49 34.96 -2.94
CA SER A 85 27.85 33.98 -1.91
C SER A 85 29.08 33.16 -2.32
N TYR A 86 29.16 32.70 -3.58
CA TYR A 86 30.34 31.98 -4.09
C TYR A 86 31.59 32.86 -4.08
N GLU A 87 31.50 34.12 -4.52
CA GLU A 87 32.62 35.06 -4.48
C GLU A 87 33.11 35.33 -3.05
N ALA A 88 32.19 35.47 -2.09
CA ALA A 88 32.52 35.67 -0.68
C ALA A 88 33.21 34.42 -0.09
N ASN A 89 32.69 33.23 -0.38
CA ASN A 89 33.25 31.97 0.08
C ASN A 89 34.64 31.68 -0.53
N MET A 90 34.85 31.98 -1.81
CA MET A 90 36.17 31.87 -2.46
C MET A 90 37.19 32.82 -1.83
N LYS A 91 36.83 34.08 -1.57
CA LYS A 91 37.71 35.05 -0.91
C LYS A 91 38.07 34.61 0.51
N ALA A 92 37.11 34.06 1.25
CA ALA A 92 37.36 33.53 2.58
C ALA A 92 38.35 32.34 2.55
N LEU A 93 38.23 31.45 1.56
CA LEU A 93 39.12 30.30 1.38
C LEU A 93 40.56 30.70 1.01
N THR A 94 40.73 31.77 0.22
CA THR A 94 42.06 32.28 -0.16
C THR A 94 42.74 33.11 0.93
N THR A 95 41.99 33.68 1.86
CA THR A 95 42.52 34.58 2.92
C THR A 95 42.89 33.83 4.20
N THR A 96 42.60 32.52 4.28
CA THR A 96 42.82 31.65 5.46
C THR A 96 44.29 31.43 5.87
N SER A 97 45.25 32.22 5.40
CA SER A 97 46.64 32.15 5.87
C SER A 97 46.94 32.96 7.13
N HIS A 98 46.16 33.97 7.54
CA HIS A 98 46.28 34.60 8.86
C HIS A 98 45.06 35.50 9.13
N GLU A 99 44.48 35.40 10.34
CA GLU A 99 43.35 36.20 10.88
C GLU A 99 41.93 35.75 10.49
N ALA A 100 41.35 34.87 11.33
CA ALA A 100 39.94 34.51 11.29
C ALA A 100 39.07 35.66 11.85
N SER A 101 38.40 36.40 10.96
CA SER A 101 37.30 37.29 11.33
C SER A 101 36.01 36.50 11.57
N PRO A 102 35.11 36.95 12.48
CA PRO A 102 33.85 36.26 12.82
C PRO A 102 32.83 36.14 11.66
N SER A 103 33.13 36.70 10.49
CA SER A 103 32.38 36.54 9.24
C SER A 103 32.63 35.20 8.53
N SER A 104 33.56 34.37 9.02
CA SER A 104 33.75 32.98 8.55
C SER A 104 32.83 31.96 9.27
N ALA A 105 31.85 32.45 10.04
CA ALA A 105 30.92 31.64 10.84
C ALA A 105 29.96 30.83 9.96
N GLY A 106 30.42 29.67 9.49
CA GLY A 106 29.64 28.75 8.66
C GLY A 106 30.45 28.12 7.53
N VAL A 107 31.73 28.46 7.34
CA VAL A 107 32.56 27.78 6.35
C VAL A 107 32.91 26.37 6.84
N ILE A 108 32.58 25.37 6.02
CA ILE A 108 32.87 23.96 6.25
C ILE A 108 34.02 23.54 5.34
N PRO A 109 34.91 22.62 5.76
CA PRO A 109 35.93 22.07 4.89
C PRO A 109 35.33 21.48 3.61
N PRO A 110 35.86 21.80 2.41
CA PRO A 110 35.27 21.40 1.13
C PRO A 110 35.29 19.87 0.89
N ASP A 111 36.10 19.13 1.65
CA ASP A 111 36.22 17.68 1.66
C ASP A 111 35.23 17.00 2.62
N THR A 112 34.30 17.75 3.22
CA THR A 112 33.28 17.20 4.12
C THR A 112 32.30 16.34 3.33
N GLN A 113 32.33 15.03 3.56
CA GLN A 113 31.43 14.06 2.95
C GLN A 113 30.49 13.48 4.00
N LEU A 114 29.22 13.32 3.62
CA LEU A 114 28.21 12.64 4.42
C LEU A 114 28.05 11.21 3.88
N THR A 115 28.48 10.26 4.68
CA THR A 115 28.33 8.82 4.41
C THR A 115 27.14 8.27 5.19
N TRP A 116 26.52 7.22 4.66
CA TRP A 116 25.35 6.61 5.27
C TRP A 116 25.45 5.08 5.22
N THR A 117 24.87 4.43 6.22
CA THR A 117 24.70 2.97 6.25
C THR A 117 23.29 2.64 6.72
N LEU A 118 22.63 1.71 6.03
CA LEU A 118 21.28 1.24 6.35
C LEU A 118 21.37 -0.23 6.74
N LEU A 119 21.19 -0.54 8.02
CA LEU A 119 21.33 -1.91 8.54
C LEU A 119 20.18 -2.26 9.50
N PRO A 120 19.69 -3.51 9.46
CA PRO A 120 18.70 -4.00 10.40
C PRO A 120 19.31 -4.21 11.80
N ASN A 121 18.62 -3.75 12.85
CA ASN A 121 19.02 -4.01 14.24
C ASN A 121 17.96 -4.88 14.94
N ALA A 122 18.32 -6.15 15.20
CA ALA A 122 17.44 -7.13 15.82
C ALA A 122 17.07 -6.81 17.28
N ALA A 123 17.96 -6.15 18.04
CA ALA A 123 17.70 -5.84 19.44
C ALA A 123 16.65 -4.74 19.63
N GLU A 124 16.59 -3.81 18.68
CA GLU A 124 15.70 -2.64 18.72
C GLU A 124 14.44 -2.82 17.85
N GLY A 125 14.34 -3.93 17.11
CA GLY A 125 13.19 -4.23 16.25
C GLY A 125 12.99 -3.22 15.11
N ALA A 126 14.06 -2.57 14.65
CA ALA A 126 14.00 -1.50 13.65
C ALA A 126 15.19 -1.54 12.70
N VAL A 127 15.04 -0.89 11.53
CA VAL A 127 16.15 -0.64 10.63
C VAL A 127 16.80 0.68 11.02
N GLU A 128 18.12 0.66 11.16
CA GLU A 128 18.91 1.82 11.54
C GLU A 128 19.59 2.44 10.32
N LEU A 129 19.28 3.71 10.06
CA LEU A 129 20.02 4.56 9.14
C LEU A 129 21.04 5.36 9.95
N THR A 130 22.32 5.03 9.80
CA THR A 130 23.42 5.74 10.45
C THR A 130 24.05 6.72 9.47
N LEU A 131 24.10 7.99 9.85
CA LEU A 131 24.68 9.09 9.09
C LEU A 131 25.99 9.51 9.77
N GLN A 132 27.07 9.54 9.00
CA GLN A 132 28.43 9.75 9.50
C GLN A 132 29.17 10.75 8.61
N LEU A 133 29.73 11.80 9.21
CA LEU A 133 30.58 12.76 8.51
C LEU A 133 32.04 12.28 8.47
N SER A 134 32.76 12.65 7.40
CA SER A 134 34.18 12.31 7.23
C SER A 134 35.12 13.11 8.14
N ASN A 135 34.73 14.34 8.48
CA ASN A 135 35.56 15.33 9.17
C ASN A 135 34.96 15.66 10.54
N HIS A 136 35.62 16.49 11.36
CA HIS A 136 35.16 16.90 12.70
C HIS A 136 33.88 17.78 12.74
N CYS A 137 33.18 17.93 11.61
CA CYS A 137 31.90 18.62 11.54
C CYS A 137 30.82 17.87 12.34
N VAL A 138 29.74 18.57 12.66
CA VAL A 138 28.62 18.04 13.44
C VAL A 138 27.31 18.16 12.66
N ILE A 139 26.44 17.18 12.85
CA ILE A 139 25.08 17.15 12.35
C ILE A 139 24.17 17.77 13.42
N ARG A 140 23.51 18.88 13.08
CA ARG A 140 22.60 19.61 13.98
C ARG A 140 21.18 19.09 13.88
N ALA A 141 20.72 18.74 12.68
CA ALA A 141 19.39 18.23 12.44
C ALA A 141 19.40 17.36 11.18
N VAL A 142 18.49 16.39 11.12
CA VAL A 142 18.26 15.54 9.96
C VAL A 142 16.77 15.52 9.68
N VAL A 143 16.39 15.73 8.44
CA VAL A 143 15.01 15.57 7.97
C VAL A 143 15.01 14.43 6.96
N LEU A 144 14.25 13.40 7.27
CA LEU A 144 14.00 12.25 6.41
C LEU A 144 12.63 12.42 5.77
N LEU A 145 12.54 12.20 4.46
CA LEU A 145 11.31 12.27 3.69
C LEU A 145 11.14 10.95 2.95
N GLY A 146 10.02 10.26 3.17
CA GLY A 146 9.76 8.97 2.56
C GLY A 146 8.31 8.55 2.72
N GLU A 147 7.65 8.27 1.60
CA GLU A 147 6.24 7.88 1.57
C GLU A 147 6.05 6.50 2.21
N GLY A 148 5.07 6.41 3.12
CA GLY A 148 4.70 5.14 3.77
C GLY A 148 5.72 4.57 4.75
N LEU A 149 6.81 5.29 5.04
CA LEU A 149 7.79 4.93 6.08
C LEU A 149 7.47 5.55 7.45
N PHE A 150 6.78 6.69 7.45
CA PHE A 150 6.45 7.48 8.65
C PHE A 150 4.96 7.85 8.66
N GLU A 151 4.37 8.15 9.81
CA GLU A 151 2.95 8.52 9.93
C GLU A 151 2.58 9.84 9.22
N GLY A 152 3.56 10.70 8.92
CA GLY A 152 3.37 11.99 8.25
C GLY A 152 4.36 12.25 7.13
N ASP A 153 4.82 11.20 6.45
CA ASP A 153 5.77 11.20 5.30
C ASP A 153 7.16 11.82 5.56
N CYS A 154 7.38 12.40 6.74
CA CYS A 154 8.67 12.92 7.16
C CYS A 154 8.99 12.56 8.61
N CYS A 155 10.28 12.44 8.91
CA CYS A 155 10.81 12.29 10.25
C CYS A 155 11.94 13.30 10.47
N THR A 156 11.81 14.15 11.48
CA THR A 156 12.82 15.14 11.84
C THR A 156 13.53 14.73 13.12
N LEU A 157 14.85 14.69 13.09
CA LEU A 157 15.68 14.40 14.24
C LEU A 157 16.60 15.56 14.57
N HIS A 158 16.72 15.83 15.86
CA HIS A 158 17.53 16.91 16.40
C HIS A 158 18.42 16.40 17.55
N PRO A 159 19.63 15.89 17.24
CA PRO A 159 20.54 15.42 18.28
C PRO A 159 20.96 16.58 19.21
N MET A 160 20.77 16.41 20.51
CA MET A 160 21.25 17.32 21.54
C MET A 160 22.15 16.56 22.52
N PRO A 161 23.48 16.80 22.54
CA PRO A 161 24.24 17.77 21.73
C PRO A 161 24.40 17.35 20.25
N PRO A 162 24.67 18.30 19.32
CA PRO A 162 25.01 17.98 17.94
C PRO A 162 26.19 17.02 17.87
N ALA A 163 26.04 15.97 17.07
CA ALA A 163 26.99 14.87 17.00
C ALA A 163 27.49 14.68 15.57
N ASN A 164 28.67 14.10 15.43
CA ASN A 164 29.23 13.76 14.12
C ASN A 164 28.51 12.55 13.48
N ASN A 165 28.00 11.66 14.34
CA ASN A 165 27.22 10.49 13.99
C ASN A 165 25.78 10.66 14.48
N VAL A 166 24.81 10.38 13.62
CA VAL A 166 23.39 10.32 13.98
C VAL A 166 22.79 9.03 13.45
N THR A 167 22.18 8.24 14.34
CA THR A 167 21.45 7.02 13.99
C THR A 167 19.95 7.27 14.08
N VAL A 168 19.23 6.89 13.03
CA VAL A 168 17.78 7.03 12.90
C VAL A 168 17.13 5.66 12.84
N ARG A 169 16.12 5.43 13.68
CA ARG A 169 15.34 4.20 13.67
C ARG A 169 14.15 4.34 12.72
N ILE A 170 14.00 3.39 11.82
CA ILE A 170 12.94 3.35 10.81
C ILE A 170 12.26 1.98 10.93
N ALA A 171 10.98 1.97 11.29
CA ALA A 171 10.20 0.75 11.53
C ALA A 171 8.85 0.80 10.77
N PRO A 172 8.85 0.59 9.44
CA PRO A 172 7.63 0.62 8.65
C PRO A 172 6.71 -0.56 8.98
N ALA A 173 5.40 -0.28 9.07
CA ALA A 173 4.38 -1.28 9.38
C ALA A 173 4.18 -2.33 8.27
N ARG A 174 4.58 -2.01 7.03
CA ARG A 174 4.44 -2.87 5.85
C ARG A 174 5.73 -2.91 5.03
N ASN A 175 5.83 -3.89 4.14
CA ASN A 175 6.94 -3.98 3.18
C ASN A 175 6.76 -2.94 2.07
N VAL A 176 7.54 -1.87 2.12
CA VAL A 176 7.48 -0.75 1.15
C VAL A 176 8.87 -0.53 0.59
N SER A 177 8.98 -0.41 -0.72
CA SER A 177 10.20 0.10 -1.36
C SER A 177 9.95 1.54 -1.77
N THR A 178 10.82 2.44 -1.32
CA THR A 178 10.71 3.87 -1.65
C THR A 178 12.09 4.53 -1.66
N SER A 179 12.20 5.71 -2.27
CA SER A 179 13.41 6.53 -2.16
C SER A 179 13.28 7.44 -0.94
N LEU A 180 14.25 7.35 -0.04
CA LEU A 180 14.33 8.18 1.15
C LEU A 180 15.19 9.41 0.85
N SER A 181 14.60 10.59 0.84
CA SER A 181 15.35 11.84 0.74
C SER A 181 15.83 12.26 2.14
N VAL A 182 17.14 12.29 2.32
CA VAL A 182 17.83 12.65 3.55
C VAL A 182 18.35 14.07 3.41
N ARG A 183 17.91 14.96 4.29
CA ARG A 183 18.36 16.35 4.36
C ARG A 183 19.05 16.60 5.69
N ALA A 184 20.38 16.64 5.69
CA ALA A 184 21.19 16.79 6.89
C ALA A 184 21.75 18.22 7.00
N PHE A 185 21.58 18.84 8.16
CA PHE A 185 22.12 20.16 8.49
C PHE A 185 23.48 19.98 9.16
N VAL A 186 24.55 20.32 8.45
CA VAL A 186 25.94 20.12 8.86
C VAL A 186 26.58 21.45 9.21
N GLY A 187 27.38 21.48 10.27
CA GLY A 187 28.10 22.68 10.72
C GLY A 187 29.48 22.34 11.26
N LEU A 188 30.37 23.33 11.34
CA LEU A 188 31.72 23.15 11.88
C LEU A 188 31.71 22.87 13.40
N SER A 189 30.78 23.48 14.14
CA SER A 189 30.65 23.34 15.59
C SER A 189 29.19 23.44 16.04
N ALA A 190 28.90 22.94 17.24
CA ALA A 190 27.56 22.95 17.84
C ALA A 190 27.01 24.38 18.09
N SER A 191 27.89 25.38 18.15
CA SER A 191 27.53 26.80 18.30
C SER A 191 27.36 27.56 16.98
N SER A 192 27.45 26.87 15.83
CA SER A 192 27.29 27.52 14.53
C SER A 192 25.88 28.12 14.38
N THR A 193 25.80 29.32 13.82
CA THR A 193 24.54 29.99 13.46
C THR A 193 24.08 29.65 12.04
N GLN A 194 25.00 29.23 11.18
CA GLN A 194 24.75 28.81 9.81
C GLN A 194 25.15 27.34 9.62
N TYR A 195 24.36 26.59 8.86
CA TYR A 195 24.57 25.18 8.56
C TYR A 195 24.43 24.97 7.06
N HIS A 196 25.20 24.03 6.52
CA HIS A 196 25.06 23.58 5.14
C HIS A 196 24.04 22.45 5.07
N LEU A 197 23.18 22.48 4.07
CA LEU A 197 22.20 21.44 3.82
C LEU A 197 22.79 20.42 2.85
N PHE A 198 22.99 19.19 3.31
CA PHE A 198 23.36 18.06 2.48
C PHE A 198 22.11 17.29 2.12
N GLU A 199 21.84 17.15 0.82
CA GLU A 199 20.73 16.35 0.30
C GLU A 199 21.27 15.05 -0.29
N LEU A 200 20.71 13.93 0.15
CA LEU A 200 21.04 12.59 -0.32
C LEU A 200 19.75 11.85 -0.63
N GLU A 201 19.79 10.98 -1.62
CA GLU A 201 18.72 10.01 -1.86
C GLU A 201 19.23 8.61 -1.55
N VAL A 202 18.51 7.91 -0.66
CA VAL A 202 18.83 6.56 -0.21
C VAL A 202 17.70 5.64 -0.63
N ALA A 203 17.98 4.63 -1.44
CA ALA A 203 16.98 3.61 -1.78
C ALA A 203 16.67 2.76 -0.53
N PHE A 204 15.40 2.71 -0.13
CA PHE A 204 14.93 1.86 0.95
C PHE A 204 14.42 0.52 0.37
N PRO A 205 15.10 -0.62 0.68
CA PRO A 205 14.71 -1.93 0.16
C PRO A 205 13.34 -2.38 0.67
N LYS A 206 12.57 -3.08 -0.17
CA LYS A 206 11.21 -3.55 0.18
C LYS A 206 11.17 -4.39 1.47
N PHE A 207 12.20 -5.23 1.68
CA PHE A 207 12.32 -6.15 2.79
C PHE A 207 13.38 -5.72 3.82
N ALA A 208 13.58 -4.40 4.00
CA ALA A 208 14.55 -3.89 4.96
C ALA A 208 14.30 -4.37 6.41
N MET A 209 13.05 -4.66 6.78
CA MET A 209 12.67 -5.17 8.10
C MET A 209 13.01 -6.65 8.34
N TYR A 210 13.75 -7.30 7.43
CA TYR A 210 14.20 -8.67 7.56
C TYR A 210 15.73 -8.69 7.77
N ALA A 211 16.16 -9.14 8.94
CA ALA A 211 17.57 -9.25 9.29
C ALA A 211 18.10 -10.65 8.91
N ALA A 212 19.27 -10.72 8.27
CA ALA A 212 19.88 -12.01 7.94
C ALA A 212 20.32 -12.74 9.23
N VAL A 213 20.00 -14.03 9.31
CA VAL A 213 20.28 -14.87 10.49
C VAL A 213 21.43 -15.80 10.18
N THR A 214 22.34 -15.97 11.15
CA THR A 214 23.41 -16.97 11.07
C THR A 214 22.89 -18.35 11.44
N PRO A 215 23.41 -19.42 10.81
CA PRO A 215 22.93 -20.79 11.01
C PRO A 215 23.06 -21.32 12.44
N ASP A 216 23.86 -20.68 13.29
CA ASP A 216 24.08 -21.09 14.69
C ASP A 216 23.04 -20.51 15.68
N THR A 217 22.07 -19.73 15.20
CA THR A 217 21.10 -19.01 16.05
C THR A 217 19.86 -19.89 16.36
N GLU A 218 19.26 -19.74 17.54
CA GLU A 218 18.00 -20.42 17.90
C GLU A 218 16.88 -20.21 16.87
N THR A 219 16.83 -19.02 16.27
CA THR A 219 15.91 -18.65 15.18
C THR A 219 16.09 -19.54 13.94
N PHE A 220 17.31 -19.98 13.64
CA PHE A 220 17.57 -20.92 12.53
C PHE A 220 17.04 -22.33 12.85
N ASN A 221 17.05 -22.74 14.11
CA ASN A 221 16.45 -24.01 14.54
C ASN A 221 14.91 -23.96 14.45
N GLN A 222 14.30 -22.83 14.84
CA GLN A 222 12.85 -22.61 14.66
C GLN A 222 12.45 -22.65 13.17
N TYR A 223 13.24 -21.98 12.33
CA TYR A 223 13.09 -22.06 10.88
C TYR A 223 13.19 -23.51 10.37
N THR A 224 14.15 -24.29 10.86
CA THR A 224 14.34 -25.69 10.44
C THR A 224 13.12 -26.56 10.75
N ALA A 225 12.42 -26.28 11.86
CA ALA A 225 11.14 -26.93 12.16
C ALA A 225 10.00 -26.47 11.23
N MET A 226 9.92 -25.17 10.94
CA MET A 226 8.90 -24.60 10.03
C MET A 226 9.08 -24.97 8.55
N LYS A 227 10.29 -25.36 8.14
CA LYS A 227 10.67 -25.66 6.74
C LYS A 227 9.77 -26.67 6.04
N GLU A 228 9.17 -27.58 6.79
CA GLU A 228 8.29 -28.63 6.27
C GLU A 228 6.79 -28.31 6.43
N GLU A 229 6.45 -27.27 7.20
CA GLU A 229 5.05 -26.91 7.45
C GLU A 229 4.50 -25.95 6.39
N SER A 230 5.18 -24.82 6.17
CA SER A 230 4.69 -23.74 5.29
C SER A 230 5.73 -23.32 4.26
N TYR A 231 5.52 -23.69 3.00
CA TYR A 231 6.44 -23.38 1.91
C TYR A 231 5.75 -23.17 0.57
N VAL A 232 6.40 -22.39 -0.30
CA VAL A 232 6.00 -22.18 -1.69
C VAL A 232 7.17 -22.55 -2.59
N VAL A 233 6.89 -23.35 -3.61
CA VAL A 233 7.89 -23.81 -4.58
C VAL A 233 7.51 -23.39 -5.99
N PHE A 234 8.50 -22.92 -6.74
CA PHE A 234 8.38 -22.63 -8.15
C PHE A 234 9.73 -22.78 -8.85
N ASP A 235 9.69 -22.88 -10.18
CA ASP A 235 10.89 -22.98 -11.00
C ASP A 235 11.50 -21.58 -11.19
N ALA A 236 12.81 -21.45 -10.96
CA ALA A 236 13.47 -20.16 -11.11
C ALA A 236 13.42 -19.70 -12.58
N PRO A 237 13.26 -18.39 -12.83
CA PRO A 237 13.37 -17.84 -14.19
C PRO A 237 14.81 -17.81 -14.72
N GLU A 238 15.80 -17.82 -13.81
CA GLU A 238 17.17 -17.40 -14.08
C GLU A 238 18.18 -18.19 -13.23
N GLU A 239 19.46 -18.08 -13.57
CA GLU A 239 20.56 -18.72 -12.83
C GLU A 239 20.75 -18.13 -11.42
N ALA A 240 21.20 -18.96 -10.48
CA ALA A 240 21.48 -18.58 -9.09
C ALA A 240 22.43 -17.37 -8.93
N ALA A 241 23.29 -17.08 -9.92
CA ALA A 241 24.17 -15.93 -9.88
C ALA A 241 23.42 -14.58 -9.94
N LYS A 242 22.31 -14.50 -10.70
CA LYS A 242 21.51 -13.27 -10.80
C LYS A 242 20.71 -13.01 -9.53
N PHE A 243 20.44 -14.03 -8.73
CA PHE A 243 19.78 -13.89 -7.43
C PHE A 243 20.61 -13.10 -6.42
N VAL A 244 21.94 -13.08 -6.54
CA VAL A 244 22.80 -12.23 -5.68
C VAL A 244 22.40 -10.76 -5.82
N GLY A 245 22.22 -10.28 -7.05
CA GLY A 245 21.81 -8.90 -7.31
C GLY A 245 20.41 -8.59 -6.79
N TRP A 246 19.50 -9.57 -6.88
CA TRP A 246 18.17 -9.44 -6.29
C TRP A 246 18.22 -9.35 -4.76
N PHE A 247 18.99 -10.20 -4.08
CA PHE A 247 19.13 -10.15 -2.61
C PHE A 247 19.70 -8.80 -2.15
N GLU A 248 20.70 -8.27 -2.85
CA GLU A 248 21.31 -6.98 -2.55
C GLU A 248 20.37 -5.79 -2.80
N HIS A 249 19.42 -5.92 -3.71
CA HIS A 249 18.40 -4.90 -3.99
C HIS A 249 17.19 -5.00 -3.04
N ALA A 250 16.81 -6.23 -2.68
CA ALA A 250 15.59 -6.52 -1.95
C ALA A 250 15.73 -6.38 -0.42
N PHE A 251 16.92 -6.66 0.12
CA PHE A 251 17.19 -6.70 1.56
C PHE A 251 18.30 -5.72 1.98
N ALA A 252 18.22 -5.21 3.21
CA ALA A 252 19.28 -4.41 3.83
C ALA A 252 20.38 -5.33 4.39
N LEU A 253 21.35 -5.71 3.56
CA LEU A 253 22.42 -6.65 3.93
C LEU A 253 23.69 -5.94 4.40
N SER A 254 24.24 -6.38 5.53
CA SER A 254 25.58 -5.99 6.00
C SER A 254 26.68 -6.50 5.04
N PRO A 255 27.89 -5.90 5.05
CA PRO A 255 28.99 -6.37 4.21
C PRO A 255 29.29 -7.86 4.40
N ASP A 256 29.25 -8.35 5.64
CA ASP A 256 29.49 -9.74 5.98
C ASP A 256 28.38 -10.64 5.43
N ASP A 257 27.12 -10.25 5.57
CA ASP A 257 25.99 -11.02 5.06
C ASP A 257 25.97 -11.06 3.53
N ARG A 258 26.38 -9.98 2.85
CA ARG A 258 26.56 -9.98 1.39
C ARG A 258 27.59 -11.03 0.97
N THR A 259 28.70 -11.15 1.68
CA THR A 259 29.71 -12.18 1.37
C THR A 259 29.17 -13.59 1.59
N ARG A 260 28.40 -13.81 2.67
CA ARG A 260 27.76 -15.09 2.97
C ARG A 260 26.73 -15.48 1.90
N VAL A 261 25.84 -14.58 1.52
CA VAL A 261 24.84 -14.81 0.46
C VAL A 261 25.53 -15.14 -0.86
N ARG A 262 26.58 -14.39 -1.22
CA ARG A 262 27.40 -14.68 -2.40
C ARG A 262 28.08 -16.04 -2.33
N GLN A 263 28.58 -16.45 -1.17
CA GLN A 263 29.22 -17.75 -0.98
C GLN A 263 28.22 -18.90 -1.05
N ALA A 264 27.07 -18.78 -0.39
CA ALA A 264 25.99 -19.77 -0.42
C ALA A 264 25.49 -19.99 -1.85
N LEU A 265 25.22 -18.92 -2.59
CA LEU A 265 24.75 -19.00 -3.98
C LEU A 265 25.81 -19.54 -4.94
N ARG A 266 27.10 -19.34 -4.66
CA ARG A 266 28.19 -19.99 -5.43
C ARG A 266 28.24 -21.50 -5.20
N ALA A 267 27.97 -21.97 -3.98
CA ALA A 267 27.94 -23.40 -3.68
C ALA A 267 26.81 -24.14 -4.42
N CYS A 268 25.71 -23.45 -4.71
CA CYS A 268 24.58 -23.97 -5.52
C CYS A 268 24.95 -24.25 -7.00
N LYS A 269 26.10 -23.78 -7.51
CA LYS A 269 26.56 -24.14 -8.88
C LYS A 269 27.00 -25.60 -9.03
N GLN A 270 27.25 -26.31 -7.93
CA GLN A 270 27.60 -27.72 -7.97
C GLN A 270 26.33 -28.59 -8.12
N PRO A 271 26.37 -29.71 -8.88
CA PRO A 271 25.22 -30.60 -9.00
C PRO A 271 24.84 -31.15 -7.61
N GLY A 272 23.60 -30.89 -7.17
CA GLY A 272 23.11 -31.22 -5.83
C GLY A 272 23.34 -30.15 -4.76
N GLY A 273 23.90 -28.99 -5.11
CA GLY A 273 24.06 -27.86 -4.20
C GLY A 273 22.73 -27.22 -3.82
N CYS A 274 22.52 -26.98 -2.52
CA CYS A 274 21.41 -26.19 -1.99
C CYS A 274 21.99 -24.93 -1.32
N ALA A 275 21.53 -23.75 -1.73
CA ALA A 275 21.81 -22.51 -1.04
C ALA A 275 20.59 -22.15 -0.18
N GLU A 276 20.80 -21.88 1.10
CA GLU A 276 19.73 -21.49 2.02
C GLU A 276 20.11 -20.19 2.70
N VAL A 277 19.24 -19.18 2.59
CA VAL A 277 19.42 -17.88 3.22
C VAL A 277 18.20 -17.64 4.10
N VAL A 278 18.42 -17.42 5.39
CA VAL A 278 17.36 -17.26 6.39
C VAL A 278 17.40 -15.86 6.96
N PHE A 279 16.21 -15.30 7.14
CA PHE A 279 15.98 -14.00 7.70
C PHE A 279 14.98 -14.09 8.86
N THR A 280 15.10 -13.17 9.82
CA THR A 280 14.11 -12.96 10.89
C THR A 280 13.44 -11.61 10.69
N SER A 281 12.12 -11.58 10.86
CA SER A 281 11.35 -10.35 10.85
C SER A 281 11.66 -9.52 12.11
N LEU A 282 12.00 -8.26 11.91
CA LEU A 282 12.15 -7.28 13.01
C LEU A 282 10.81 -6.80 13.56
N ARG A 283 9.71 -7.04 12.84
CA ARG A 283 8.37 -6.69 13.32
C ARG A 283 7.93 -7.70 14.39
N PRO A 284 7.26 -7.24 15.46
CA PRO A 284 6.71 -8.14 16.47
C PRO A 284 5.72 -9.11 15.80
N ALA A 285 5.71 -10.36 16.28
CA ALA A 285 4.77 -11.36 15.81
C ALA A 285 3.33 -10.88 16.07
N LYS A 286 2.42 -11.14 15.12
CA LYS A 286 1.01 -10.71 15.20
C LYS A 286 0.27 -11.34 16.40
N ASP A 287 0.77 -12.46 16.93
CA ASP A 287 0.05 -13.30 17.89
C ASP A 287 0.68 -13.37 19.31
N THR A 288 1.90 -12.90 19.52
CA THR A 288 2.59 -12.94 20.84
C THR A 288 3.66 -11.84 20.97
N ASN A 289 3.60 -11.05 22.06
CA ASN A 289 4.54 -9.94 22.32
C ASN A 289 5.98 -10.37 22.65
N ASP A 290 6.24 -11.65 22.93
CA ASP A 290 7.51 -12.14 23.51
C ASP A 290 8.27 -13.18 22.65
N GLN A 291 7.84 -13.45 21.42
CA GLN A 291 8.56 -14.37 20.52
C GLN A 291 9.32 -13.61 19.41
N PRO A 292 10.51 -14.10 18.99
CA PRO A 292 11.22 -13.55 17.84
C PRO A 292 10.28 -13.54 16.62
N GLY A 293 10.31 -12.44 15.87
CA GLY A 293 9.41 -12.24 14.73
C GLY A 293 9.56 -13.34 13.67
N ASP A 294 8.50 -13.53 12.89
CA ASP A 294 8.38 -14.59 11.87
C ASP A 294 9.66 -14.77 11.04
N CYS A 295 10.02 -16.03 10.80
CA CYS A 295 11.17 -16.39 9.98
C CYS A 295 10.81 -16.41 8.49
N LEU A 296 11.74 -15.96 7.65
CA LEU A 296 11.67 -16.06 6.20
C LEU A 296 12.91 -16.77 5.69
N GLY A 297 12.76 -17.97 5.14
CA GLY A 297 13.84 -18.69 4.48
C GLY A 297 13.65 -18.75 2.98
N ILE A 298 14.73 -18.51 2.24
CA ILE A 298 14.76 -18.66 0.79
C ILE A 298 15.84 -19.69 0.48
N SER A 299 15.41 -20.81 -0.11
CA SER A 299 16.29 -21.89 -0.52
C SER A 299 16.28 -22.04 -2.05
N LEU A 300 17.47 -22.19 -2.63
CA LEU A 300 17.69 -22.47 -4.04
C LEU A 300 18.35 -23.84 -4.15
N SER A 301 17.63 -24.79 -4.72
CA SER A 301 18.14 -26.13 -5.00
C SER A 301 18.46 -26.26 -6.48
N ALA A 302 19.63 -26.82 -6.80
CA ALA A 302 19.91 -27.25 -8.16
C ALA A 302 18.86 -28.31 -8.59
N PRO A 303 18.44 -28.32 -9.87
CA PRO A 303 17.48 -29.31 -10.34
C PRO A 303 18.07 -30.71 -10.17
N ASP A 304 17.26 -31.62 -9.65
CA ASP A 304 17.65 -33.00 -9.41
C ASP A 304 18.01 -33.68 -10.75
N ALA A 305 19.05 -34.52 -10.78
CA ALA A 305 19.54 -35.13 -12.02
C ALA A 305 18.47 -35.99 -12.72
N ALA A 306 17.47 -36.48 -11.98
CA ALA A 306 16.31 -37.20 -12.49
C ALA A 306 15.28 -36.31 -13.21
N ALA A 307 15.13 -35.03 -12.83
CA ALA A 307 14.20 -34.08 -13.46
C ALA A 307 14.78 -33.50 -14.77
N ALA A 308 16.10 -33.41 -14.88
CA ALA A 308 16.79 -33.02 -16.13
C ALA A 308 16.58 -34.03 -17.27
N ALA A 309 16.36 -35.32 -16.96
CA ALA A 309 16.06 -36.35 -17.96
C ALA A 309 14.63 -36.26 -18.54
N GLY A 310 13.72 -35.53 -17.89
CA GLY A 310 12.30 -35.39 -18.26
C GLY A 310 11.94 -34.11 -19.01
N GLY A 311 12.92 -33.36 -19.54
CA GLY A 311 12.68 -32.12 -20.29
C GLY A 311 12.48 -30.85 -19.44
N GLY A 312 12.86 -30.88 -18.15
CA GLY A 312 12.87 -29.69 -17.29
C GLY A 312 13.96 -28.68 -17.70
N SER A 313 13.72 -27.39 -17.45
CA SER A 313 14.50 -26.25 -17.98
C SER A 313 15.96 -26.14 -17.49
N GLY A 314 16.49 -27.08 -16.71
CA GLY A 314 17.86 -27.01 -16.16
C GLY A 314 18.09 -25.86 -15.17
N LEU A 315 17.04 -25.10 -14.82
CA LEU A 315 17.08 -23.97 -13.89
C LEU A 315 16.89 -24.44 -12.44
N PRO A 316 17.42 -23.68 -11.45
CA PRO A 316 17.25 -24.03 -10.03
C PRO A 316 15.79 -23.94 -9.61
N ARG A 317 15.42 -24.73 -8.60
CA ARG A 317 14.10 -24.67 -7.97
C ARG A 317 14.16 -23.80 -6.72
N VAL A 318 13.30 -22.78 -6.65
CA VAL A 318 13.21 -21.87 -5.51
C VAL A 318 12.14 -22.37 -4.56
N ARG A 319 12.49 -22.53 -3.29
CA ARG A 319 11.56 -22.78 -2.20
C ARG A 319 11.65 -21.63 -1.20
N VAL A 320 10.54 -20.92 -1.03
CA VAL A 320 10.37 -19.84 -0.04
C VAL A 320 9.54 -20.37 1.11
N VAL A 321 10.02 -20.20 2.33
CA VAL A 321 9.42 -20.69 3.57
C VAL A 321 9.12 -19.49 4.45
N CYS A 322 7.88 -19.32 4.86
CA CYS A 322 7.45 -18.29 5.79
C CYS A 322 6.08 -18.66 6.38
N GLY A 323 5.81 -18.24 7.62
CA GLY A 323 4.50 -18.43 8.25
C GLY A 323 3.40 -17.51 7.70
N ASP A 324 3.76 -16.31 7.22
CA ASP A 324 2.79 -15.34 6.69
C ASP A 324 2.62 -15.46 5.16
N MET A 325 1.39 -15.73 4.71
CA MET A 325 1.05 -15.79 3.29
C MET A 325 1.24 -14.45 2.58
N GLU A 326 1.03 -13.32 3.28
CA GLU A 326 1.24 -11.99 2.68
C GLU A 326 2.72 -11.76 2.37
N ALA A 327 3.61 -12.08 3.31
CA ALA A 327 5.05 -11.98 3.12
C ALA A 327 5.55 -12.87 1.97
N LEU A 328 5.03 -14.10 1.86
CA LEU A 328 5.30 -14.99 0.72
C LEU A 328 4.91 -14.34 -0.60
N SER A 329 3.71 -13.76 -0.67
CA SER A 329 3.22 -13.12 -1.89
C SER A 329 4.04 -11.88 -2.27
N ASP A 330 4.48 -11.09 -1.29
CA ASP A 330 5.31 -9.91 -1.52
C ASP A 330 6.67 -10.29 -2.11
N VAL A 331 7.30 -11.34 -1.57
CA VAL A 331 8.59 -11.86 -2.06
C VAL A 331 8.46 -12.34 -3.49
N ILE A 332 7.46 -13.16 -3.79
CA ILE A 332 7.21 -13.69 -5.13
C ILE A 332 6.92 -12.55 -6.13
N ALA A 333 6.07 -11.58 -5.76
CA ALA A 333 5.75 -10.43 -6.60
C ALA A 333 6.99 -9.57 -6.88
N HIS A 334 7.79 -9.29 -5.86
CA HIS A 334 9.03 -8.50 -6.02
C HIS A 334 10.08 -9.24 -6.87
N MET A 335 10.17 -10.57 -6.74
CA MET A 335 11.01 -11.39 -7.62
C MET A 335 10.54 -11.30 -9.07
N ALA A 336 9.24 -11.44 -9.31
CA ALA A 336 8.69 -11.35 -10.66
C ALA A 336 8.91 -9.96 -11.27
N GLU A 337 8.77 -8.89 -10.50
CA GLU A 337 9.04 -7.52 -10.93
C GLU A 337 10.52 -7.30 -11.28
N TYR A 338 11.44 -7.74 -10.42
CA TYR A 338 12.88 -7.59 -10.64
C TYR A 338 13.38 -8.38 -11.86
N PHE A 339 12.92 -9.62 -12.03
CA PHE A 339 13.27 -10.47 -13.17
C PHE A 339 12.40 -10.24 -14.42
N LYS A 340 11.40 -9.35 -14.34
CA LYS A 340 10.46 -9.03 -15.43
C LYS A 340 9.71 -10.27 -15.97
N ILE A 341 9.16 -11.05 -15.06
CA ILE A 341 8.37 -12.25 -15.38
C ILE A 341 6.89 -11.88 -15.45
N ASP A 342 6.27 -12.12 -16.60
CA ASP A 342 4.85 -11.84 -16.79
C ASP A 342 3.93 -12.91 -16.20
N GLN A 343 4.38 -14.17 -16.16
CA GLN A 343 3.59 -15.31 -15.68
C GLN A 343 4.43 -16.23 -14.79
N LEU A 344 3.95 -16.48 -13.57
CA LEU A 344 4.60 -17.39 -12.63
C LEU A 344 3.55 -18.25 -11.93
N ASP A 345 3.66 -19.57 -12.13
CA ASP A 345 2.89 -20.58 -11.43
C ASP A 345 3.66 -21.07 -10.20
N THR A 346 2.95 -21.21 -9.09
CA THR A 346 3.53 -21.61 -7.79
C THR A 346 2.72 -22.74 -7.17
N ILE A 347 3.43 -23.63 -6.48
CA ILE A 347 2.86 -24.68 -5.64
C ILE A 347 3.04 -24.24 -4.20
N ALA A 348 1.92 -24.00 -3.50
CA ALA A 348 1.91 -23.50 -2.14
C ALA A 348 1.39 -24.57 -1.18
N HIS A 349 2.09 -24.77 -0.09
CA HIS A 349 1.66 -25.58 1.05
C HIS A 349 1.67 -24.67 2.28
N VAL A 350 0.50 -24.23 2.73
CA VAL A 350 0.34 -23.33 3.89
C VAL A 350 -0.84 -23.82 4.74
N PRO A 351 -0.64 -24.82 5.61
CA PRO A 351 -1.71 -25.50 6.34
C PRO A 351 -2.47 -24.56 7.28
N GLN A 352 -1.76 -23.67 7.98
CA GLN A 352 -2.37 -22.75 8.95
C GLN A 352 -3.42 -21.82 8.33
N GLU A 353 -3.15 -21.24 7.16
CA GLU A 353 -4.12 -20.36 6.47
C GLU A 353 -5.28 -21.17 5.86
N LEU A 354 -5.04 -22.43 5.47
CA LEU A 354 -6.10 -23.34 5.00
C LEU A 354 -7.07 -23.71 6.12
N ASP A 355 -6.57 -24.00 7.31
CA ASP A 355 -7.40 -24.28 8.49
C ASP A 355 -8.20 -23.04 8.90
N ARG A 356 -7.57 -21.85 8.88
CA ARG A 356 -8.24 -20.57 9.09
C ARG A 356 -9.38 -20.36 8.09
N LEU A 357 -9.12 -20.61 6.80
CA LEU A 357 -10.11 -20.50 5.73
C LEU A 357 -11.28 -21.47 5.94
N GLY A 358 -11.00 -22.72 6.34
CA GLY A 358 -12.02 -23.70 6.71
C GLY A 358 -12.91 -23.21 7.85
N GLY A 359 -12.30 -22.60 8.89
CA GLY A 359 -13.03 -21.98 9.99
C GLY A 359 -13.93 -20.82 9.55
N VAL A 360 -13.44 -19.93 8.67
CA VAL A 360 -14.23 -18.82 8.10
C VAL A 360 -15.44 -19.36 7.34
N LEU A 361 -15.25 -20.38 6.49
CA LEU A 361 -16.33 -20.96 5.69
C LEU A 361 -17.42 -21.60 6.58
N GLY A 362 -17.02 -22.32 7.63
CA GLY A 362 -17.97 -22.85 8.61
C GLY A 362 -18.77 -21.75 9.34
N ARG A 363 -18.13 -20.63 9.69
CA ARG A 363 -18.82 -19.47 10.28
C ARG A 363 -19.80 -18.82 9.29
N VAL A 364 -19.42 -18.67 8.03
CA VAL A 364 -20.28 -18.13 6.96
C VAL A 364 -21.52 -19.01 6.78
N GLU A 365 -21.37 -20.33 6.74
CA GLU A 365 -22.49 -21.27 6.66
C GLU A 365 -23.44 -21.13 7.87
N GLY A 366 -22.88 -21.03 9.07
CA GLY A 366 -23.66 -20.80 10.29
C GLY A 366 -24.45 -19.48 10.26
N LEU A 367 -23.82 -18.38 9.83
CA LEU A 367 -24.46 -17.06 9.72
C LEU A 367 -25.51 -17.00 8.60
N GLN A 368 -25.30 -17.73 7.50
CA GLN A 368 -26.30 -17.87 6.43
C GLN A 368 -27.51 -18.68 6.90
N ALA A 369 -27.30 -19.77 7.65
CA ALA A 369 -28.38 -20.54 8.27
C ALA A 369 -29.16 -19.70 9.30
N ALA A 370 -28.47 -18.93 10.15
CA ALA A 370 -29.09 -18.01 11.09
C ALA A 370 -29.93 -16.93 10.37
N ARG A 371 -29.40 -16.34 9.28
CA ARG A 371 -30.14 -15.40 8.43
C ARG A 371 -31.40 -16.01 7.84
N ALA A 372 -31.33 -17.23 7.32
CA ALA A 372 -32.49 -17.94 6.78
C ALA A 372 -33.55 -18.17 7.86
N LYS A 373 -33.14 -18.60 9.05
CA LYS A 373 -34.02 -18.78 10.22
C LYS A 373 -34.71 -17.47 10.64
N MET A 374 -33.95 -16.37 10.80
CA MET A 374 -34.52 -15.07 11.16
C MET A 374 -35.44 -14.48 10.08
N THR A 375 -35.26 -14.88 8.82
CA THR A 375 -36.15 -14.49 7.71
C THR A 375 -37.45 -15.30 7.75
N ALA A 376 -37.39 -16.59 8.12
CA ALA A 376 -38.56 -17.42 8.35
C ALA A 376 -39.38 -16.94 9.56
N GLU A 377 -38.73 -16.69 10.71
CA GLU A 377 -39.39 -16.14 11.91
C GLU A 377 -40.07 -14.78 11.62
N MET A 378 -39.45 -13.93 10.78
CA MET A 378 -40.08 -12.68 10.33
C MET A 378 -41.34 -12.94 9.51
N ALA A 379 -41.26 -13.91 8.59
CA ALA A 379 -42.36 -14.25 7.73
C ALA A 379 -43.52 -14.81 8.56
N ASP A 380 -43.25 -15.69 9.53
CA ASP A 380 -44.24 -16.27 10.43
C ASP A 380 -44.89 -15.22 11.34
N ASN A 381 -44.08 -14.33 11.94
CA ASN A 381 -44.57 -13.17 12.70
C ASN A 381 -45.34 -12.16 11.82
N SER A 382 -45.20 -12.25 10.50
CA SER A 382 -45.92 -11.41 9.51
C SER A 382 -47.08 -12.14 8.78
N GLN A 383 -47.22 -13.47 8.89
CA GLN A 383 -48.06 -14.29 8.00
C GLN A 383 -49.49 -14.58 8.49
N LEU A 384 -49.91 -14.05 9.64
CA LEU A 384 -51.35 -14.04 9.98
C LEU A 384 -52.07 -12.87 9.29
N VAL A 385 -52.20 -12.97 7.97
CA VAL A 385 -53.43 -12.87 7.16
C VAL A 385 -53.04 -12.69 5.69
N SER A 386 -53.49 -13.65 4.89
CA SER A 386 -53.40 -13.74 3.44
C SER A 386 -53.82 -12.46 2.70
N VAL A 387 -53.28 -12.33 1.49
CA VAL A 387 -53.63 -11.41 0.40
C VAL A 387 -52.89 -10.05 0.42
N CYS A 388 -51.70 -10.00 -0.21
CA CYS A 388 -51.62 -9.59 -1.62
C CYS A 388 -50.17 -9.70 -2.12
N VAL A 389 -50.00 -10.49 -3.16
CA VAL A 389 -48.84 -10.50 -4.07
C VAL A 389 -48.75 -9.12 -4.72
N VAL A 390 -47.57 -8.48 -4.74
CA VAL A 390 -46.98 -7.75 -5.88
C VAL A 390 -45.63 -7.15 -5.45
N VAL A 391 -44.57 -7.68 -6.08
CA VAL A 391 -43.30 -7.02 -6.43
C VAL A 391 -42.37 -6.58 -5.28
N GLY A 392 -41.38 -7.43 -5.01
CA GLY A 392 -39.97 -7.06 -5.19
C GLY A 392 -39.28 -6.14 -4.18
N CYS A 393 -39.97 -5.35 -3.36
CA CYS A 393 -39.32 -4.48 -2.37
C CYS A 393 -40.19 -4.28 -1.11
N GLN A 394 -39.65 -4.70 0.04
CA GLN A 394 -39.77 -4.02 1.34
C GLN A 394 -41.16 -3.73 1.93
N VAL A 395 -42.22 -4.44 1.55
CA VAL A 395 -43.54 -4.32 2.19
C VAL A 395 -44.04 -5.69 2.63
N SER A 396 -43.53 -6.21 3.75
CA SER A 396 -44.10 -7.42 4.36
C SER A 396 -44.28 -7.38 5.89
N VAL A 397 -43.76 -6.38 6.61
CA VAL A 397 -43.81 -6.33 8.10
C VAL A 397 -44.82 -5.29 8.62
N CYS A 398 -45.37 -4.49 7.72
CA CYS A 398 -46.27 -3.40 8.07
C CYS A 398 -47.71 -3.85 8.40
N HIS A 399 -48.12 -5.09 8.14
CA HIS A 399 -49.55 -5.42 8.17
C HIS A 399 -50.14 -5.49 9.59
N GLN A 400 -49.51 -6.20 10.52
CA GLN A 400 -50.00 -6.31 11.91
C GLN A 400 -49.88 -4.97 12.66
N VAL A 401 -48.78 -4.24 12.46
CA VAL A 401 -48.60 -2.87 12.95
C VAL A 401 -49.67 -1.94 12.37
N LYS A 402 -49.90 -1.96 11.04
CA LYS A 402 -50.98 -1.17 10.41
C LYS A 402 -52.36 -1.58 10.93
N SER A 403 -52.62 -2.87 11.13
CA SER A 403 -53.89 -3.38 11.65
C SER A 403 -54.14 -2.91 13.09
N LEU A 404 -53.13 -2.97 13.96
CA LEU A 404 -53.21 -2.47 15.33
C LEU A 404 -53.37 -0.96 15.38
N VAL A 405 -52.67 -0.21 14.52
CA VAL A 405 -52.82 1.25 14.40
C VAL A 405 -54.21 1.62 13.91
N LEU A 406 -54.74 0.94 12.89
CA LEU A 406 -56.09 1.17 12.39
C LEU A 406 -57.16 0.85 13.45
N LYS A 407 -57.04 -0.26 14.17
CA LYS A 407 -57.95 -0.63 15.27
C LYS A 407 -57.85 0.33 16.46
N ALA A 408 -56.64 0.82 16.76
CA ALA A 408 -56.42 1.81 17.81
C ALA A 408 -57.05 3.16 17.43
N GLU A 409 -56.92 3.58 16.17
CA GLU A 409 -57.55 4.79 15.64
C GLU A 409 -59.08 4.66 15.60
N GLU A 410 -59.61 3.51 15.20
CA GLU A 410 -61.06 3.24 15.23
C GLU A 410 -61.60 3.33 16.67
N ALA A 411 -60.93 2.71 17.65
CA ALA A 411 -61.30 2.80 19.06
C ALA A 411 -61.19 4.24 19.60
N ARG A 412 -60.21 5.01 19.11
CA ARG A 412 -60.04 6.43 19.45
C ARG A 412 -61.18 7.27 18.89
N ILE A 413 -61.55 7.08 17.62
CA ILE A 413 -62.66 7.77 16.93
C ILE A 413 -64.00 7.45 17.62
N LEU A 414 -64.20 6.20 18.04
CA LEU A 414 -65.38 5.74 18.78
C LEU A 414 -65.39 6.13 20.27
N ASN A 415 -64.44 6.97 20.73
CA ASN A 415 -64.27 7.40 22.13
C ASN A 415 -64.08 6.26 23.17
N ARG A 416 -63.64 5.08 22.74
CA ARG A 416 -63.35 3.93 23.61
C ARG A 416 -61.90 3.96 24.12
N MET A 417 -61.61 4.88 25.04
CA MET A 417 -60.24 5.16 25.51
C MET A 417 -59.55 3.99 26.24
N SER A 418 -60.30 3.12 26.91
CA SER A 418 -59.74 1.94 27.59
C SER A 418 -59.17 0.92 26.59
N VAL A 419 -59.93 0.65 25.52
CA VAL A 419 -59.53 -0.26 24.44
C VAL A 419 -58.38 0.32 23.63
N ALA A 420 -58.42 1.62 23.32
CA ALA A 420 -57.33 2.30 22.63
C ALA A 420 -56.00 2.21 23.41
N LYS A 421 -56.02 2.40 24.73
CA LYS A 421 -54.82 2.23 25.59
C LYS A 421 -54.27 0.80 25.52
N GLN A 422 -55.13 -0.21 25.60
CA GLN A 422 -54.71 -1.62 25.49
C GLN A 422 -54.07 -1.90 24.13
N LEU A 423 -54.64 -1.38 23.04
CA LEU A 423 -54.09 -1.54 21.69
C LEU A 423 -52.75 -0.81 21.50
N PHE A 424 -52.57 0.38 22.08
CA PHE A 424 -51.28 1.08 22.05
C PHE A 424 -50.20 0.37 22.90
N THR A 425 -50.57 -0.24 24.03
CA THR A 425 -49.64 -1.07 24.81
C THR A 425 -49.20 -2.30 24.02
N GLN A 426 -50.12 -2.98 23.34
CA GLN A 426 -49.81 -4.10 22.44
C GLN A 426 -48.92 -3.66 21.26
N LEU A 427 -49.19 -2.49 20.68
CA LEU A 427 -48.36 -1.90 19.62
C LEU A 427 -46.94 -1.59 20.11
N GLN A 428 -46.81 -1.04 21.32
CA GLN A 428 -45.51 -0.74 21.92
C GLN A 428 -44.69 -2.01 22.17
N GLN A 429 -45.34 -3.07 22.68
CA GLN A 429 -44.70 -4.37 22.87
C GLN A 429 -44.21 -4.95 21.54
N LEU A 430 -45.07 -4.98 20.52
CA LEU A 430 -44.71 -5.47 19.19
C LEU A 430 -43.56 -4.64 18.57
N ASN A 431 -43.58 -3.32 18.76
CA ASN A 431 -42.51 -2.46 18.26
C ASN A 431 -41.17 -2.74 18.96
N GLN A 432 -41.16 -3.01 20.27
CA GLN A 432 -39.94 -3.37 20.99
C GLN A 432 -39.39 -4.73 20.53
N GLU A 433 -40.26 -5.71 20.33
CA GLU A 433 -39.89 -7.04 19.80
C GLU A 433 -39.30 -6.91 18.38
N MET A 434 -39.94 -6.13 17.49
CA MET A 434 -39.45 -5.87 16.14
C MET A 434 -38.10 -5.13 16.11
N VAL A 435 -37.92 -4.11 16.96
CA VAL A 435 -36.63 -3.41 17.07
C VAL A 435 -35.56 -4.38 17.54
N GLY A 436 -35.87 -5.25 18.51
CA GLY A 436 -34.97 -6.30 18.98
C GLY A 436 -34.57 -7.28 17.87
N GLU A 437 -35.52 -7.76 17.06
CA GLU A 437 -35.22 -8.60 15.89
C GLU A 437 -34.42 -7.87 14.82
N TYR A 438 -34.75 -6.61 14.54
CA TYR A 438 -34.05 -5.80 13.55
C TYR A 438 -32.58 -5.61 13.94
N VAL A 439 -32.30 -5.30 15.21
CA VAL A 439 -30.93 -5.18 15.73
C VAL A 439 -30.17 -6.49 15.58
N LYS A 440 -30.80 -7.65 15.86
CA LYS A 440 -30.19 -8.97 15.64
C LYS A 440 -29.88 -9.22 14.16
N ARG A 441 -30.76 -8.80 13.24
CA ARG A 441 -30.52 -8.91 11.79
C ARG A 441 -29.37 -8.02 11.32
N CYS A 442 -29.30 -6.78 11.80
CA CYS A 442 -28.18 -5.88 11.52
C CYS A 442 -26.87 -6.49 12.02
N GLY A 443 -26.82 -6.95 13.28
CA GLY A 443 -25.63 -7.60 13.83
C GLY A 443 -25.20 -8.84 13.06
N ASN A 444 -26.14 -9.71 12.68
CA ASN A 444 -25.84 -10.88 11.86
C ASN A 444 -25.38 -10.50 10.44
N TYR A 445 -25.96 -9.45 9.84
CA TYR A 445 -25.55 -8.94 8.54
C TYR A 445 -24.13 -8.38 8.58
N ASP A 446 -23.81 -7.57 9.59
CA ASP A 446 -22.49 -6.97 9.77
C ASP A 446 -21.42 -8.06 10.00
N ALA A 447 -21.71 -9.06 10.84
CA ALA A 447 -20.84 -10.22 11.03
C ALA A 447 -20.65 -11.03 9.74
N LEU A 448 -21.72 -11.29 8.98
CA LEU A 448 -21.64 -12.00 7.70
C LEU A 448 -20.80 -11.22 6.68
N MET A 449 -20.96 -9.89 6.61
CA MET A 449 -20.17 -9.05 5.71
C MET A 449 -18.69 -9.03 6.11
N ALA A 450 -18.38 -9.03 7.40
CA ALA A 450 -17.01 -9.13 7.90
C ALA A 450 -16.36 -10.47 7.49
N GLU A 451 -17.02 -11.60 7.73
CA GLU A 451 -16.50 -12.94 7.37
C GLU A 451 -16.39 -13.13 5.85
N LEU A 452 -17.32 -12.59 5.06
CA LEU A 452 -17.22 -12.61 3.59
C LEU A 452 -16.06 -11.75 3.07
N LYS A 453 -15.78 -10.62 3.73
CA LYS A 453 -14.61 -9.78 3.40
C LYS A 453 -13.31 -10.52 3.73
N ASP A 454 -13.27 -11.21 4.86
CA ASP A 454 -12.13 -12.03 5.26
C ASP A 454 -11.91 -13.19 4.28
N LEU A 455 -12.98 -13.90 3.90
CA LEU A 455 -12.94 -14.95 2.87
C LEU A 455 -12.37 -14.43 1.54
N ASN A 456 -12.87 -13.29 1.05
CA ASN A 456 -12.37 -12.71 -0.18
C ASN A 456 -10.90 -12.28 -0.04
N THR A 457 -10.51 -11.77 1.13
CA THR A 457 -9.12 -11.40 1.41
C THR A 457 -8.21 -12.64 1.39
N SER A 458 -8.59 -13.75 2.01
CA SER A 458 -7.83 -15.01 1.94
C SER A 458 -7.74 -15.58 0.52
N ILE A 459 -8.79 -15.48 -0.29
CA ILE A 459 -8.74 -15.85 -1.72
C ILE A 459 -7.75 -14.96 -2.48
N GLN A 460 -7.76 -13.65 -2.22
CA GLN A 460 -6.80 -12.73 -2.84
C GLN A 460 -5.37 -13.03 -2.39
N ARG A 461 -5.12 -13.33 -1.11
CA ARG A 461 -3.80 -13.75 -0.61
C ARG A 461 -3.30 -15.00 -1.33
N ALA A 462 -4.15 -16.03 -1.45
CA ALA A 462 -3.82 -17.25 -2.18
C ALA A 462 -3.55 -17.01 -3.68
N ALA A 463 -4.29 -16.08 -4.30
CA ALA A 463 -4.09 -15.72 -5.69
C ALA A 463 -2.79 -14.90 -5.90
N ASN A 464 -2.44 -14.05 -4.94
CA ASN A 464 -1.24 -13.20 -4.98
C ASN A 464 0.07 -14.01 -4.84
N LEU A 465 0.01 -15.28 -4.44
CA LEU A 465 1.15 -16.19 -4.52
C LEU A 465 1.57 -16.52 -5.97
N ARG A 466 0.81 -16.05 -6.97
CA ARG A 466 1.04 -16.27 -8.39
C ARG A 466 1.03 -14.94 -9.13
N VAL A 467 1.70 -14.88 -10.28
CA VAL A 467 1.85 -13.65 -11.07
C VAL A 467 1.26 -13.85 -12.47
N GLY A 468 0.62 -12.81 -13.00
CA GLY A 468 0.05 -12.82 -14.34
C GLY A 468 -1.29 -13.53 -14.47
N ALA A 469 -1.49 -14.23 -15.59
CA ALA A 469 -2.75 -14.91 -15.92
C ALA A 469 -3.14 -15.99 -14.89
N SER A 470 -2.15 -16.63 -14.27
CA SER A 470 -2.34 -17.66 -13.25
C SER A 470 -3.05 -17.15 -12.00
N ARG A 471 -2.80 -15.90 -11.60
CA ARG A 471 -3.53 -15.23 -10.51
C ARG A 471 -5.03 -15.17 -10.80
N THR A 472 -5.40 -14.64 -11.97
CA THR A 472 -6.80 -14.50 -12.38
C THR A 472 -7.48 -15.86 -12.54
N ARG A 473 -6.76 -16.86 -13.06
CA ARG A 473 -7.24 -18.24 -13.17
C ARG A 473 -7.63 -18.81 -11.80
N VAL A 474 -6.76 -18.69 -10.79
CA VAL A 474 -7.03 -19.16 -9.42
C VAL A 474 -8.23 -18.45 -8.80
N VAL A 475 -8.35 -17.13 -8.94
CA VAL A 475 -9.54 -16.40 -8.42
C VAL A 475 -10.83 -16.93 -9.04
N SER A 476 -10.82 -17.17 -10.36
CA SER A 476 -12.00 -17.72 -11.05
C SER A 476 -12.33 -19.14 -10.60
N ALA A 477 -11.31 -20.00 -10.44
CA ALA A 477 -11.47 -21.37 -9.99
C ALA A 477 -11.94 -21.46 -8.53
N CYS A 478 -11.40 -20.63 -7.63
CA CYS A 478 -11.86 -20.55 -6.24
C CYS A 478 -13.33 -20.11 -6.17
N ARG A 479 -13.75 -19.13 -6.99
CA ARG A 479 -15.16 -18.70 -7.06
C ARG A 479 -16.08 -19.80 -7.61
N GLN A 480 -15.61 -20.59 -8.57
CA GLN A 480 -16.35 -21.74 -9.08
C GLN A 480 -16.49 -22.85 -8.03
N ALA A 481 -15.40 -23.18 -7.31
CA ALA A 481 -15.40 -24.17 -6.24
C ALA A 481 -16.32 -23.77 -5.07
N LEU A 482 -16.34 -22.47 -4.71
CA LEU A 482 -17.28 -21.93 -3.72
C LEU A 482 -18.74 -22.03 -4.18
N LYS A 483 -19.01 -21.77 -5.46
CA LYS A 483 -20.37 -21.92 -6.01
C LYS A 483 -20.83 -23.38 -6.03
N ALA A 484 -19.89 -24.32 -6.25
CA ALA A 484 -20.13 -25.75 -6.20
C ALA A 484 -20.14 -26.33 -4.78
N GLN A 485 -19.84 -25.53 -3.75
CA GLN A 485 -19.66 -25.96 -2.35
C GLN A 485 -18.64 -27.11 -2.18
N ASN A 486 -17.62 -27.16 -3.04
CA ASN A 486 -16.62 -28.23 -3.04
C ASN A 486 -15.35 -27.80 -2.29
N MET A 487 -15.32 -28.04 -0.98
CA MET A 487 -14.19 -27.65 -0.10
C MET A 487 -12.85 -28.32 -0.45
N PRO A 488 -12.79 -29.64 -0.72
CA PRO A 488 -11.53 -30.29 -1.11
C PRO A 488 -10.93 -29.73 -2.41
N GLU A 489 -11.78 -29.41 -3.39
CA GLU A 489 -11.34 -28.80 -4.64
C GLU A 489 -10.81 -27.39 -4.43
N LEU A 490 -11.45 -26.59 -3.55
CA LEU A 490 -10.95 -25.27 -3.18
C LEU A 490 -9.53 -25.35 -2.59
N PHE A 491 -9.28 -26.24 -1.63
CA PHE A 491 -7.95 -26.40 -1.03
C PHE A 491 -6.90 -26.90 -2.02
N LYS A 492 -7.30 -27.78 -2.95
CA LYS A 492 -6.42 -28.24 -4.02
C LYS A 492 -6.08 -27.13 -5.02
N VAL A 493 -7.04 -26.30 -5.39
CA VAL A 493 -6.83 -25.15 -6.28
C VAL A 493 -5.92 -24.11 -5.61
N ILE A 494 -6.07 -23.86 -4.32
CA ILE A 494 -5.20 -22.94 -3.58
C ILE A 494 -3.75 -23.46 -3.57
N SER A 495 -3.55 -24.75 -3.28
CA SER A 495 -2.22 -25.34 -3.20
C SER A 495 -1.52 -25.50 -4.54
N THR A 496 -2.21 -26.06 -5.54
CA THR A 496 -1.58 -26.41 -6.84
C THR A 496 -1.84 -25.39 -7.95
N GLY A 497 -2.82 -24.49 -7.79
CA GLY A 497 -3.16 -23.48 -8.80
C GLY A 497 -3.97 -23.99 -9.99
N HIS A 498 -4.17 -25.30 -10.10
CA HIS A 498 -4.92 -25.93 -11.17
C HIS A 498 -6.22 -26.57 -10.66
N PRO A 499 -7.35 -26.35 -11.33
CA PRO A 499 -8.56 -27.15 -11.08
C PRO A 499 -8.25 -28.60 -11.41
N SER A 500 -8.72 -29.54 -10.57
CA SER A 500 -8.63 -30.95 -10.93
C SER A 500 -9.34 -31.18 -12.26
N ALA A 501 -8.71 -31.90 -13.17
CA ALA A 501 -9.26 -32.24 -14.49
C ALA A 501 -10.57 -33.06 -14.46
N SER A 502 -11.20 -33.25 -13.29
CA SER A 502 -12.46 -33.98 -13.10
C SER A 502 -13.73 -33.15 -13.38
N GLY A 503 -13.62 -31.90 -13.86
CA GLY A 503 -14.77 -31.03 -14.16
C GLY A 503 -14.91 -30.58 -15.62
N ALA A 504 -13.94 -30.86 -16.50
CA ALA A 504 -13.92 -30.34 -17.88
C ALA A 504 -14.80 -31.14 -18.87
N ALA A 505 -15.89 -31.75 -18.39
CA ALA A 505 -16.80 -32.53 -19.23
C ALA A 505 -18.28 -32.32 -18.84
N THR A 506 -18.78 -31.09 -18.83
CA THR A 506 -20.19 -30.78 -19.19
C THR A 506 -20.44 -29.27 -19.27
N GLN A 507 -19.98 -28.63 -20.35
CA GLN A 507 -20.65 -27.47 -20.93
C GLN A 507 -20.62 -27.62 -22.45
N ASN A 508 -21.56 -28.44 -22.93
CA ASN A 508 -22.10 -28.42 -24.28
C ASN A 508 -23.36 -29.30 -24.23
N VAL A 509 -24.50 -28.68 -23.91
CA VAL A 509 -25.81 -28.73 -24.60
C VAL A 509 -26.65 -27.59 -24.05
#